data_AF-A0AAE0LI40-F1
#
_entry.id   AF-A0AAE0LI40-F1
#
_cell.length_a   1.000
_cell.length_b   1.000
_cell.length_c   1.000
_cell.angle_alpha   90.00
_cell.angle_beta   90.00
_cell.angle_gamma   90.00
#
_symmetry.space_group_name_H-M   'P 1'
#
loop_
_entity.id
_entity.type
_entity.pdbx_description
1 polymer ?
#
loop_
_entity_poly.entity_id
_entity_poly.type
_entity_poly.pdbx_seq_one_letter_code
_entity_poly.pdbx_strand_id
1 'polypeptide(L)'
;MAKKSEALLHLIISLAFFVQGVCVATLTPDGQISFTINHTKYSDDGTTARRRTREVCEFNVVSMVYFYLMTSAAQHAAQANVAYFCSDVLKAYRDGFGVNWIRWSDYVLTAPVMMVVVGVVNGIFDMFTLVSLFGAVMITIVLGVVSDVCATLARAPLNGNASNSAVCAVVASRSNVPAPDGEALPRIGTLLIQSWFVALAGVIFYVEDARLPTYTTVVAYIVTMYLAFALWSTRNGMRRADTIVTLAQSDARVYARTLFFLGTVPCVYAWVVIFVTFAYDLHFSDGRPPDFVYAINIVLLVLFLGPFPYVHYASLPGDETPHTSTSDLKRRCETAHATLGLASKSVLAWMVYWGLRRMQDDVAVTNDG
;
A
#
# COMPACT_ATOMS: atom_id res chain seq x y z
N MET A 1 -27.47 -11.90 7.83
CA MET A 1 -27.32 -10.60 7.13
C MET A 1 -25.89 -10.07 7.13
N ALA A 2 -25.16 -10.01 8.25
CA ALA A 2 -23.83 -9.38 8.33
C ALA A 2 -22.74 -9.94 7.38
N LYS A 3 -22.78 -11.24 7.02
CA LYS A 3 -21.84 -11.85 6.05
C LYS A 3 -21.96 -11.24 4.65
N LYS A 4 -23.19 -10.97 4.20
CA LYS A 4 -23.46 -10.44 2.85
C LYS A 4 -23.09 -8.96 2.73
N SER A 5 -23.19 -8.19 3.81
CA SER A 5 -22.89 -6.75 3.79
C SER A 5 -21.40 -6.44 3.64
N GLU A 6 -20.49 -7.25 4.21
CA GLU A 6 -19.04 -7.03 4.07
C GLU A 6 -18.53 -7.42 2.69
N ALA A 7 -18.98 -8.57 2.17
CA ALA A 7 -18.67 -8.98 0.80
C ALA A 7 -19.16 -7.94 -0.21
N LEU A 8 -20.38 -7.43 -0.02
CA LEU A 8 -20.96 -6.38 -0.86
C LEU A 8 -20.14 -5.09 -0.80
N LEU A 9 -19.71 -4.65 0.40
CA LEU A 9 -18.87 -3.47 0.55
C LEU A 9 -17.57 -3.60 -0.27
N HIS A 10 -16.84 -4.70 -0.09
CA HIS A 10 -15.58 -4.90 -0.82
C HIS A 10 -15.80 -5.04 -2.32
N LEU A 11 -16.92 -5.63 -2.76
CA LEU A 11 -17.27 -5.71 -4.17
C LEU A 11 -17.56 -4.31 -4.77
N ILE A 12 -18.30 -3.47 -4.05
CA ILE A 12 -18.58 -2.09 -4.48
C ILE A 12 -17.27 -1.30 -4.60
N ILE A 13 -16.39 -1.39 -3.59
CA ILE A 13 -15.09 -0.70 -3.62
C ILE A 13 -14.21 -1.21 -4.77
N SER A 14 -14.20 -2.53 -4.99
CA SER A 14 -13.47 -3.14 -6.11
C SER A 14 -13.95 -2.60 -7.46
N LEU A 15 -15.27 -2.56 -7.67
CA LEU A 15 -15.86 -2.02 -8.90
C LEU A 15 -15.54 -0.53 -9.06
N ALA A 16 -15.61 0.25 -7.98
CA ALA A 16 -15.26 1.66 -8.01
C ALA A 16 -13.80 1.88 -8.43
N PHE A 17 -12.86 1.08 -7.92
CA PHE A 17 -11.46 1.15 -8.35
C PHE A 17 -11.27 0.70 -9.79
N PHE A 18 -11.93 -0.37 -10.20
CA PHE A 18 -11.83 -0.89 -11.57
C PHE A 18 -12.31 0.13 -12.60
N VAL A 19 -13.49 0.73 -12.37
CA VAL A 19 -14.04 1.77 -13.26
C VAL A 19 -13.10 2.97 -13.32
N GLN A 20 -12.60 3.45 -12.18
CA GLN A 20 -11.64 4.56 -12.15
C GLN A 20 -10.34 4.22 -12.88
N GLY A 21 -9.81 3.00 -12.71
CA GLY A 21 -8.62 2.54 -13.42
C GLY A 21 -8.83 2.53 -14.93
N VAL A 22 -9.95 1.98 -15.41
CA VAL A 22 -10.32 2.00 -16.84
C VAL A 22 -10.47 3.43 -17.36
N CYS A 23 -11.13 4.32 -16.61
CA CYS A 23 -11.26 5.72 -16.98
C CYS A 23 -9.89 6.41 -17.10
N VAL A 24 -9.01 6.23 -16.12
CA VAL A 24 -7.65 6.81 -16.16
C VAL A 24 -6.86 6.26 -17.35
N ALA A 25 -6.93 4.96 -17.62
CA ALA A 25 -6.21 4.35 -18.74
C ALA A 25 -6.70 4.83 -20.12
N THR A 26 -7.98 5.19 -20.25
CA THR A 26 -8.60 5.54 -21.55
C THR A 26 -8.76 7.03 -21.79
N LEU A 27 -8.91 7.82 -20.73
CA LEU A 27 -9.19 9.26 -20.82
C LEU A 27 -7.95 10.13 -20.66
N THR A 28 -6.86 9.60 -20.11
CA THR A 28 -5.69 10.44 -19.80
C THR A 28 -4.80 10.56 -21.03
N PRO A 29 -4.47 11.78 -21.45
CA PRO A 29 -3.54 12.01 -22.54
C PRO A 29 -2.11 11.59 -22.16
N ASP A 30 -1.21 11.51 -23.15
CA ASP A 30 0.17 11.06 -22.96
C ASP A 30 0.91 11.92 -21.91
N GLY A 31 1.04 11.39 -20.70
CA GLY A 31 1.67 12.03 -19.54
C GLY A 31 3.06 11.47 -19.27
N GLN A 32 3.94 11.49 -20.27
CA GLN A 32 5.31 11.00 -20.13
C GLN A 32 6.14 11.96 -19.27
N ILE A 33 6.83 11.42 -18.28
CA ILE A 33 7.75 12.16 -17.41
C ILE A 33 9.11 11.45 -17.42
N SER A 34 10.17 12.18 -17.75
CA SER A 34 11.54 11.66 -17.74
C SER A 34 12.10 11.63 -16.31
N PHE A 35 12.46 10.44 -15.84
CA PHE A 35 13.27 10.26 -14.63
C PHE A 35 14.74 10.53 -14.93
N THR A 36 15.41 11.13 -13.94
CA THR A 36 16.79 11.58 -14.04
C THR A 36 17.67 10.96 -12.97
N ILE A 37 18.97 10.87 -13.24
CA ILE A 37 19.99 10.57 -12.24
C ILE A 37 21.05 11.67 -12.27
N ASN A 38 21.42 12.13 -11.08
CA ASN A 38 22.58 12.97 -10.88
C ASN A 38 23.84 12.11 -10.78
N HIS A 39 24.83 12.39 -11.64
CA HIS A 39 26.14 11.76 -11.61
C HIS A 39 27.24 12.80 -11.63
N THR A 40 28.40 12.46 -11.09
CA THR A 40 29.56 13.34 -11.08
C THR A 40 30.31 13.21 -12.39
N LYS A 41 30.43 14.31 -13.13
CA LYS A 41 31.37 14.43 -14.24
C LYS A 41 32.68 15.00 -13.69
N TYR A 42 33.73 14.19 -13.74
CA TYR A 42 35.09 14.63 -13.45
C TYR A 42 35.69 15.31 -14.69
N SER A 43 36.52 16.32 -14.50
CA SER A 43 37.36 16.85 -15.59
C SER A 43 38.43 15.84 -15.97
N ASP A 44 38.93 15.94 -17.19
CA ASP A 44 39.90 14.98 -17.75
C ASP A 44 41.24 14.98 -16.97
N ASP A 45 41.53 16.06 -16.25
CA ASP A 45 42.68 16.21 -15.34
C ASP A 45 42.37 15.76 -13.89
N GLY A 46 41.15 15.34 -13.59
CA GLY A 46 40.70 14.88 -12.28
C GLY A 46 40.60 15.96 -11.19
N THR A 47 40.85 17.23 -11.51
CA THR A 47 40.93 18.32 -10.52
C THR A 47 39.58 18.92 -10.17
N THR A 48 38.57 18.74 -11.03
CA THR A 48 37.23 19.30 -10.82
C THR A 48 36.16 18.23 -10.95
N ALA A 49 35.15 18.32 -10.08
CA ALA A 49 33.96 17.49 -10.08
C ALA A 49 32.74 18.39 -10.22
N ARG A 50 31.91 18.14 -11.25
CA ARG A 50 30.65 18.86 -11.46
C ARG A 50 29.48 17.90 -11.46
N ARG A 51 28.35 18.31 -10.88
CA ARG A 51 27.10 17.56 -10.98
C ARG A 51 26.55 17.68 -12.40
N ARG A 52 26.24 16.53 -13.01
CA ARG A 52 25.47 16.45 -14.26
C ARG A 52 24.23 15.60 -14.05
N THR A 53 23.12 16.08 -14.58
CA THR A 53 21.86 15.36 -14.63
C THR A 53 21.76 14.66 -15.98
N ARG A 54 21.38 13.37 -15.97
CA ARG A 54 21.11 12.58 -17.18
C ARG A 54 19.75 11.91 -17.03
N GLU A 55 18.96 11.98 -18.10
CA GLU A 55 17.72 11.19 -18.21
C GLU A 55 18.06 9.71 -18.36
N VAL A 56 17.36 8.89 -17.59
CA VAL A 56 17.62 7.45 -17.51
C VAL A 56 16.47 6.66 -18.13
N CYS A 57 15.24 7.06 -17.83
CA CYS A 57 14.05 6.47 -18.43
C CYS A 57 12.89 7.45 -18.38
N GLU A 58 11.99 7.31 -19.34
CA GLU A 58 10.69 7.97 -19.33
C GLU A 58 9.67 7.05 -18.67
N PHE A 59 8.84 7.62 -17.81
CA PHE A 59 7.78 6.91 -17.13
C PHE A 59 6.50 7.73 -17.15
N ASN A 60 5.41 7.05 -17.50
CA ASN A 60 4.11 7.68 -17.54
C ASN A 60 3.47 7.65 -16.14
N VAL A 61 3.27 8.83 -15.54
CA VAL A 61 2.62 8.94 -14.21
C VAL A 61 1.21 8.37 -14.21
N VAL A 62 0.51 8.41 -15.35
CA VAL A 62 -0.79 7.78 -15.53
C VAL A 62 -0.72 6.27 -15.32
N SER A 63 0.35 5.62 -15.78
CA SER A 63 0.57 4.18 -15.58
C SER A 63 0.71 3.83 -14.10
N MET A 64 1.35 4.70 -13.31
CA MET A 64 1.42 4.55 -11.85
C MET A 64 0.05 4.69 -11.19
N VAL A 65 -0.75 5.67 -11.63
CA VAL A 65 -2.11 5.87 -11.14
C VAL A 65 -2.98 4.66 -11.44
N TYR A 66 -2.95 4.21 -12.69
CA TYR A 66 -3.60 2.99 -13.13
C TYR A 66 -3.17 1.78 -12.30
N PHE A 67 -1.86 1.62 -12.09
CA PHE A 67 -1.30 0.50 -11.33
C PHE A 67 -1.89 0.41 -9.92
N TYR A 68 -1.89 1.50 -9.15
CA TYR A 68 -2.40 1.40 -7.77
C TYR A 68 -3.92 1.21 -7.72
N LEU A 69 -4.68 1.78 -8.68
CA LEU A 69 -6.13 1.60 -8.75
C LEU A 69 -6.49 0.15 -9.07
N MET A 70 -5.86 -0.44 -10.09
CA MET A 70 -6.14 -1.82 -10.51
C MET A 70 -5.65 -2.84 -9.49
N THR A 71 -4.51 -2.57 -8.85
CA THR A 71 -4.01 -3.39 -7.73
C THR A 71 -5.02 -3.43 -6.58
N SER A 72 -5.55 -2.26 -6.18
CA SER A 72 -6.57 -2.20 -5.14
C SER A 72 -7.92 -2.78 -5.59
N ALA A 73 -8.30 -2.65 -6.86
CA ALA A 73 -9.49 -3.30 -7.41
C ALA A 73 -9.41 -4.83 -7.25
N ALA A 74 -8.27 -5.41 -7.64
CA ALA A 74 -8.02 -6.85 -7.52
C ALA A 74 -8.02 -7.31 -6.05
N GLN A 75 -7.37 -6.56 -5.16
CA GLN A 75 -7.34 -6.89 -3.74
C GLN A 75 -8.73 -6.84 -3.10
N HIS A 76 -9.55 -5.85 -3.43
CA HIS A 76 -10.90 -5.75 -2.90
C HIS A 76 -11.83 -6.84 -3.48
N ALA A 77 -11.64 -7.24 -4.75
CA ALA A 77 -12.34 -8.40 -5.32
C ALA A 77 -11.96 -9.70 -4.58
N ALA A 78 -10.67 -9.88 -4.32
CA ALA A 78 -10.14 -10.97 -3.51
C ALA A 78 -10.78 -10.98 -2.10
N GLN A 79 -10.84 -9.83 -1.43
CA GLN A 79 -11.44 -9.73 -0.10
C GLN A 79 -12.96 -9.99 -0.12
N ALA A 80 -13.67 -9.54 -1.16
CA ALA A 80 -15.09 -9.83 -1.36
C ALA A 80 -15.34 -11.33 -1.54
N ASN A 81 -14.51 -12.01 -2.34
CA ASN A 81 -14.57 -13.45 -2.55
C ASN A 81 -14.33 -14.23 -1.24
N VAL A 82 -13.29 -13.88 -0.47
CA VAL A 82 -13.04 -14.51 0.83
C VAL A 82 -14.18 -14.24 1.81
N ALA A 83 -14.73 -13.02 1.84
CA ALA A 83 -15.87 -12.69 2.69
C ALA A 83 -17.15 -13.44 2.32
N TYR A 84 -17.36 -13.74 1.04
CA TYR A 84 -18.54 -14.45 0.56
C TYR A 84 -18.41 -15.98 0.72
N PHE A 85 -17.36 -16.57 0.15
CA PHE A 85 -17.18 -18.03 0.09
C PHE A 85 -16.52 -18.62 1.34
N CYS A 86 -15.71 -17.83 2.04
CA CYS A 86 -14.92 -18.28 3.19
C CYS A 86 -15.22 -17.43 4.43
N SER A 87 -16.48 -17.01 4.58
CA SER A 87 -16.91 -16.11 5.65
C SER A 87 -16.54 -16.60 7.07
N ASP A 88 -16.50 -17.91 7.29
CA ASP A 88 -16.11 -18.49 8.58
C ASP A 88 -14.59 -18.44 8.80
N VAL A 89 -13.80 -18.50 7.72
CA VAL A 89 -12.35 -18.24 7.76
C VAL A 89 -12.11 -16.75 8.05
N LEU A 90 -12.78 -15.84 7.33
CA LEU A 90 -12.66 -14.40 7.56
C LEU A 90 -13.08 -14.03 9.00
N LYS A 91 -14.17 -14.61 9.51
CA LYS A 91 -14.59 -14.45 10.90
C LYS A 91 -13.61 -15.07 11.89
N ALA A 92 -13.08 -16.27 11.66
CA ALA A 92 -12.09 -16.86 12.55
C ALA A 92 -10.80 -16.03 12.61
N TYR A 93 -10.38 -15.43 11.49
CA TYR A 93 -9.26 -14.48 11.47
C TYR A 93 -9.60 -13.16 12.18
N ARG A 94 -10.78 -12.58 11.90
CA ARG A 94 -11.21 -11.28 12.47
C ARG A 94 -11.53 -11.35 13.97
N ASP A 95 -12.30 -12.36 14.35
CA ASP A 95 -12.80 -12.59 15.70
C ASP A 95 -11.75 -13.33 16.56
N GLY A 96 -10.77 -14.00 15.95
CA GLY A 96 -9.58 -14.59 16.59
C GLY A 96 -8.41 -13.61 16.78
N PHE A 97 -8.68 -12.30 16.74
CA PHE A 97 -7.72 -11.20 16.89
C PHE A 97 -6.71 -11.00 15.75
N GLY A 98 -6.79 -11.72 14.64
CA GLY A 98 -5.77 -11.79 13.59
C GLY A 98 -5.59 -10.55 12.70
N VAL A 99 -4.44 -10.48 12.05
CA VAL A 99 -4.00 -9.41 11.13
C VAL A 99 -4.70 -9.54 9.78
N ASN A 100 -5.19 -8.42 9.21
CA ASN A 100 -5.73 -8.41 7.84
C ASN A 100 -4.60 -8.35 6.81
N TRP A 101 -4.02 -9.52 6.50
CA TRP A 101 -2.95 -9.67 5.53
C TRP A 101 -3.32 -9.18 4.13
N ILE A 102 -4.59 -9.29 3.73
CA ILE A 102 -5.05 -8.85 2.41
C ILE A 102 -4.91 -7.33 2.29
N ARG A 103 -5.38 -6.57 3.29
CA ARG A 103 -5.21 -5.10 3.34
C ARG A 103 -3.73 -4.69 3.33
N TRP A 104 -2.93 -5.30 4.21
CA TRP A 104 -1.52 -4.96 4.32
C TRP A 104 -0.73 -5.27 3.05
N SER A 105 -1.11 -6.33 2.31
CA SER A 105 -0.50 -6.66 1.02
C SER A 105 -0.81 -5.66 -0.10
N ASP A 106 -1.97 -5.00 -0.08
CA ASP A 106 -2.25 -3.89 -1.01
C ASP A 106 -1.45 -2.65 -0.62
N TYR A 107 -1.44 -2.31 0.67
CA TYR A 107 -0.87 -1.05 1.13
C TYR A 107 0.65 -1.02 1.00
N VAL A 108 1.33 -2.17 1.15
CA VAL A 108 2.80 -2.24 1.05
C VAL A 108 3.30 -1.93 -0.36
N LEU A 109 2.43 -1.99 -1.37
CA LEU A 109 2.74 -1.61 -2.75
C LEU A 109 2.09 -0.29 -3.15
N THR A 110 0.78 -0.17 -2.93
CA THR A 110 0.01 0.94 -3.47
C THR A 110 0.33 2.26 -2.79
N ALA A 111 0.53 2.28 -1.46
CA ALA A 111 0.86 3.51 -0.75
C ALA A 111 2.26 4.05 -1.12
N PRO A 112 3.32 3.22 -1.24
CA PRO A 112 4.60 3.66 -1.80
C PRO A 112 4.50 4.21 -3.22
N VAL A 113 3.74 3.55 -4.11
CA VAL A 113 3.55 4.05 -5.48
C VAL A 113 2.83 5.40 -5.47
N MET A 114 1.79 5.56 -4.65
CA MET A 114 1.12 6.86 -4.48
C MET A 114 2.11 7.93 -4.01
N MET A 115 3.01 7.61 -3.09
CA MET A 115 4.01 8.57 -2.62
C MET A 115 5.00 8.97 -3.72
N VAL A 116 5.40 8.04 -4.58
CA VAL A 116 6.23 8.35 -5.74
C VAL A 116 5.48 9.27 -6.71
N VAL A 117 4.19 9.01 -6.98
CA VAL A 117 3.35 9.91 -7.80
C VAL A 117 3.32 11.32 -7.21
N VAL A 118 3.14 11.47 -5.89
CA VAL A 118 3.18 12.77 -5.23
C VAL A 118 4.54 13.44 -5.38
N GLY A 119 5.64 12.70 -5.19
CA GLY A 119 6.99 13.22 -5.38
C GLY A 119 7.21 13.76 -6.80
N VAL A 120 6.80 13.00 -7.81
CA VAL A 120 6.95 13.38 -9.23
C VAL A 120 6.12 14.62 -9.58
N VAL A 121 4.89 14.71 -9.08
CA VAL A 121 4.04 15.90 -9.26
C VAL A 121 4.63 17.14 -8.57
N ASN A 122 5.47 16.96 -7.56
CA ASN A 122 6.25 18.00 -6.90
C ASN A 122 7.64 18.24 -7.53
N GLY A 123 7.86 17.79 -8.77
CA GLY A 123 9.12 18.05 -9.48
C GLY A 123 10.30 17.17 -9.06
N ILE A 124 10.08 16.14 -8.23
CA ILE A 124 11.13 15.19 -7.86
C ILE A 124 11.30 14.19 -9.01
N PHE A 125 12.32 14.38 -9.83
CA PHE A 125 12.67 13.47 -10.93
C PHE A 125 13.91 12.62 -10.66
N ASP A 126 14.62 12.88 -9.55
CA ASP A 126 15.82 12.12 -9.18
C ASP A 126 15.45 10.69 -8.73
N MET A 127 15.94 9.69 -9.45
CA MET A 127 15.57 8.29 -9.25
C MET A 127 15.88 7.78 -7.84
N PHE A 128 17.02 8.16 -7.24
CA PHE A 128 17.39 7.70 -5.90
C PHE A 128 16.50 8.31 -4.83
N THR A 129 16.09 9.56 -5.02
CA THR A 129 15.11 10.23 -4.15
C THR A 129 13.74 9.56 -4.26
N LEU A 130 13.28 9.22 -5.47
CA LEU A 130 12.01 8.50 -5.64
C LEU A 130 12.05 7.09 -5.02
N VAL A 131 13.17 6.38 -5.15
CA VAL A 131 13.40 5.09 -4.50
C VAL A 131 13.41 5.22 -2.96
N SER A 132 13.98 6.30 -2.42
CA SER A 132 13.98 6.53 -0.96
C SER A 132 12.57 6.84 -0.44
N LEU A 133 11.77 7.62 -1.18
CA LEU A 133 10.36 7.88 -0.85
C LEU A 133 9.55 6.57 -0.85
N PHE A 134 9.71 5.75 -1.90
CA PHE A 134 9.07 4.44 -1.99
C PHE A 134 9.44 3.57 -0.77
N GLY A 135 10.75 3.45 -0.49
CA GLY A 135 11.26 2.64 0.62
C GLY A 135 10.76 3.11 1.99
N ALA A 136 10.75 4.42 2.23
CA ALA A 136 10.30 4.99 3.49
C ALA A 136 8.82 4.70 3.77
N VAL A 137 7.95 4.85 2.76
CA VAL A 137 6.53 4.49 2.92
C VAL A 137 6.36 2.97 3.04
N MET A 138 7.14 2.17 2.31
CA MET A 138 7.08 0.71 2.45
C MET A 138 7.44 0.27 3.87
N ILE A 139 8.49 0.84 4.47
CA ILE A 139 8.89 0.58 5.86
C ILE A 139 7.78 0.99 6.82
N THR A 140 7.15 2.16 6.61
CA THR A 140 5.99 2.61 7.40
C THR A 140 4.88 1.54 7.42
N ILE A 141 4.53 1.02 6.24
CA ILE A 141 3.48 0.01 6.13
C ILE A 141 3.90 -1.30 6.80
N VAL A 142 5.13 -1.77 6.58
CA VAL A 142 5.66 -3.00 7.20
C VAL A 142 5.64 -2.89 8.73
N LEU A 143 6.07 -1.77 9.30
CA LEU A 143 6.02 -1.54 10.74
C LEU A 143 4.58 -1.53 11.27
N GLY A 144 3.62 -1.02 10.50
CA GLY A 144 2.19 -1.15 10.79
C GLY A 144 1.70 -2.60 10.81
N VAL A 145 2.19 -3.46 9.89
CA VAL A 145 1.89 -4.91 9.92
C VAL A 145 2.40 -5.53 11.22
N VAL A 146 3.67 -5.28 11.57
CA VAL A 146 4.28 -5.86 12.77
C VAL A 146 3.59 -5.33 14.04
N SER A 147 3.19 -4.05 14.06
CA SER A 147 2.38 -3.48 15.13
C SER A 147 1.06 -4.22 15.31
N ASP A 148 0.33 -4.51 14.23
CA ASP A 148 -0.93 -5.28 14.26
C ASP A 148 -0.71 -6.74 14.72
N VAL A 149 0.42 -7.36 14.36
CA VAL A 149 0.83 -8.69 14.86
C VAL A 149 1.06 -8.64 16.37
N CYS A 150 1.86 -7.70 16.88
CA CYS A 150 2.09 -7.54 18.31
C CYS A 150 0.79 -7.25 19.07
N ALA A 151 -0.08 -6.41 18.48
CA ALA A 151 -1.40 -6.10 19.01
C ALA A 151 -2.34 -7.32 19.05
N THR A 152 -2.16 -8.27 18.12
CA THR A 152 -2.88 -9.55 18.11
C THR A 152 -2.42 -10.44 19.26
N LEU A 153 -1.10 -10.58 19.42
CA LEU A 153 -0.49 -11.40 20.47
C LEU A 153 -0.85 -10.89 21.87
N ALA A 154 -0.87 -9.57 22.05
CA ALA A 154 -1.29 -8.91 23.28
C ALA A 154 -2.73 -9.24 23.73
N ARG A 155 -3.59 -9.74 22.82
CA ARG A 155 -5.00 -10.04 23.08
C ARG A 155 -5.29 -11.53 23.28
N ALA A 156 -4.29 -12.40 23.18
CA ALA A 156 -4.50 -13.82 23.44
C ALA A 156 -4.82 -14.04 24.95
N PRO A 157 -5.78 -14.89 25.34
CA PRO A 157 -6.06 -15.15 26.76
C PRO A 157 -4.93 -15.94 27.45
N LEU A 158 -4.55 -15.54 28.68
CA LEU A 158 -3.45 -16.08 29.50
C LEU A 158 -3.73 -17.42 30.20
N ASN A 159 -4.97 -17.90 30.16
CA ASN A 159 -5.35 -19.00 31.05
C ASN A 159 -4.66 -20.28 30.57
N GLY A 160 -3.80 -20.85 31.42
CA GLY A 160 -2.90 -21.99 31.18
C GLY A 160 -3.50 -23.31 30.71
N ASN A 161 -4.73 -23.31 30.19
CA ASN A 161 -5.21 -24.31 29.26
C ASN A 161 -4.92 -23.83 27.85
N ALA A 162 -3.72 -24.17 27.35
CA ALA A 162 -3.35 -24.05 25.94
C ALA A 162 -4.33 -24.76 24.97
N SER A 163 -5.33 -25.46 25.48
CA SER A 163 -6.45 -26.04 24.73
C SER A 163 -7.61 -25.08 24.42
N ASN A 164 -7.72 -23.91 25.09
CA ASN A 164 -8.95 -23.09 25.04
C ASN A 164 -8.79 -21.65 24.52
N SER A 165 -7.58 -21.14 24.28
CA SER A 165 -7.49 -19.89 23.51
C SER A 165 -7.81 -20.22 22.06
N ALA A 166 -8.74 -19.53 21.40
CA ALA A 166 -9.06 -19.83 19.99
C ALA A 166 -7.81 -19.82 19.10
N VAL A 167 -6.76 -19.08 19.49
CA VAL A 167 -5.43 -19.09 18.87
C VAL A 167 -4.68 -20.40 19.15
N CYS A 168 -4.51 -20.82 20.42
CA CYS A 168 -3.85 -22.09 20.74
C CYS A 168 -4.70 -23.32 20.38
N ALA A 169 -6.03 -23.20 20.27
CA ALA A 169 -6.94 -24.24 19.81
C ALA A 169 -6.96 -24.32 18.28
N VAL A 170 -6.80 -23.21 17.54
CA VAL A 170 -6.54 -23.24 16.09
C VAL A 170 -5.13 -23.76 15.78
N VAL A 171 -4.15 -23.46 16.63
CA VAL A 171 -2.78 -23.98 16.52
C VAL A 171 -2.70 -25.45 16.96
N ALA A 172 -3.34 -25.85 18.05
CA ALA A 172 -3.38 -27.22 18.57
C ALA A 172 -4.35 -28.13 17.78
N SER A 173 -5.49 -27.61 17.30
CA SER A 173 -6.31 -28.37 16.33
C SER A 173 -5.58 -28.55 15.02
N ARG A 174 -4.67 -27.65 14.60
CA ARG A 174 -3.83 -27.91 13.41
C ARG A 174 -2.71 -28.94 13.64
N SER A 175 -2.34 -29.24 14.88
CA SER A 175 -1.49 -30.40 15.16
C SER A 175 -2.23 -31.75 15.11
N ASN A 176 -3.57 -31.77 15.18
CA ASN A 176 -4.38 -33.00 15.24
C ASN A 176 -5.59 -33.06 14.30
N VAL A 177 -5.81 -32.08 13.44
CA VAL A 177 -6.77 -32.15 12.33
C VAL A 177 -6.05 -32.93 11.23
N PRO A 178 -6.54 -34.13 10.84
CA PRO A 178 -6.09 -34.76 9.62
C PRO A 178 -6.22 -33.71 8.54
N ALA A 179 -5.14 -33.45 7.80
CA ALA A 179 -5.16 -32.52 6.68
C ALA A 179 -6.50 -32.70 5.95
N PRO A 180 -7.35 -31.66 5.83
CA PRO A 180 -8.47 -31.74 4.92
C PRO A 180 -7.82 -32.15 3.61
N ASP A 181 -8.16 -33.36 3.15
CA ASP A 181 -8.00 -33.86 1.80
C ASP A 181 -7.60 -32.69 0.89
N GLY A 182 -6.30 -32.68 0.56
CA GLY A 182 -5.43 -31.51 0.33
C GLY A 182 -5.80 -30.56 -0.81
N GLU A 183 -7.07 -30.27 -1.01
CA GLU A 183 -7.61 -29.58 -2.17
C GLU A 183 -8.26 -28.24 -1.84
N ALA A 184 -8.80 -28.00 -0.63
CA ALA A 184 -9.58 -26.79 -0.35
C ALA A 184 -8.74 -25.54 0.02
N LEU A 185 -7.70 -25.68 0.85
CA LEU A 185 -6.82 -24.57 1.25
C LEU A 185 -5.90 -24.06 0.12
N PRO A 186 -5.34 -24.93 -0.75
CA PRO A 186 -4.59 -24.50 -1.93
C PRO A 186 -5.45 -23.69 -2.89
N ARG A 187 -6.76 -23.97 -3.00
CA ARG A 187 -7.65 -23.27 -3.95
C ARG A 187 -7.83 -21.78 -3.64
N ILE A 188 -7.88 -21.37 -2.37
CA ILE A 188 -8.02 -19.93 -2.02
C ILE A 188 -6.72 -19.17 -2.29
N GLY A 189 -5.56 -19.75 -1.92
CA GLY A 189 -4.26 -19.18 -2.27
C GLY A 189 -4.06 -19.09 -3.78
N THR A 190 -4.50 -20.12 -4.52
CA THR A 190 -4.43 -20.16 -5.99
C THR A 190 -5.41 -19.16 -6.62
N LEU A 191 -6.62 -18.98 -6.09
CA LEU A 191 -7.60 -17.99 -6.59
C LEU A 191 -7.17 -16.55 -6.32
N LEU A 192 -6.56 -16.28 -5.15
CA LEU A 192 -5.93 -14.99 -4.87
C LEU A 192 -4.82 -14.75 -5.88
N ILE A 193 -3.85 -15.66 -6.00
CA ILE A 193 -2.74 -15.58 -6.96
C ILE A 193 -3.26 -15.42 -8.41
N GLN A 194 -4.30 -16.16 -8.82
CA GLN A 194 -4.90 -16.07 -10.16
C GLN A 194 -5.58 -14.72 -10.42
N SER A 195 -6.27 -14.15 -9.43
CA SER A 195 -6.85 -12.80 -9.56
C SER A 195 -5.76 -11.71 -9.70
N TRP A 196 -4.60 -11.92 -9.07
CA TRP A 196 -3.41 -11.08 -9.24
C TRP A 196 -2.76 -11.24 -10.61
N PHE A 197 -2.72 -12.46 -11.18
CA PHE A 197 -2.19 -12.69 -12.53
C PHE A 197 -2.98 -11.96 -13.61
N VAL A 198 -4.31 -11.80 -13.47
CA VAL A 198 -5.13 -11.07 -14.44
C VAL A 198 -4.86 -9.56 -14.38
N ALA A 199 -4.72 -8.99 -13.17
CA ALA A 199 -4.35 -7.57 -13.01
C ALA A 199 -2.91 -7.30 -13.48
N LEU A 200 -1.99 -8.22 -13.18
CA LEU A 200 -0.58 -8.15 -13.59
C LEU A 200 -0.43 -8.31 -15.11
N ALA A 201 -1.18 -9.22 -15.74
CA ALA A 201 -1.23 -9.35 -17.20
C ALA A 201 -1.74 -8.04 -17.82
N GLY A 202 -2.78 -7.42 -17.25
CA GLY A 202 -3.26 -6.10 -17.69
C GLY A 202 -2.20 -4.99 -17.60
N VAL A 203 -1.34 -5.00 -16.57
CA VAL A 203 -0.22 -4.05 -16.42
C VAL A 203 0.94 -4.37 -17.37
N ILE A 204 1.29 -5.65 -17.53
CA ILE A 204 2.36 -6.08 -18.44
C ILE A 204 1.96 -5.77 -19.90
N PHE A 205 0.74 -6.11 -20.31
CA PHE A 205 0.23 -5.79 -21.66
C PHE A 205 0.10 -4.29 -21.92
N TYR A 206 -0.26 -3.49 -20.92
CA TYR A 206 -0.30 -2.03 -21.07
C TYR A 206 1.09 -1.41 -21.23
N VAL A 207 2.14 -2.02 -20.69
CA VAL A 207 3.50 -1.48 -20.77
C VAL A 207 4.38 -2.13 -21.84
N GLU A 208 4.01 -3.30 -22.36
CA GLU A 208 4.73 -3.94 -23.48
C GLU A 208 4.69 -3.09 -24.77
N ASP A 209 3.71 -2.19 -24.90
CA ASP A 209 3.63 -1.24 -26.01
C ASP A 209 4.76 -0.16 -25.96
N ALA A 210 5.47 -0.03 -24.83
CA ALA A 210 6.49 1.02 -24.61
C ALA A 210 7.97 0.63 -24.88
N ARG A 211 8.26 -0.58 -25.40
CA ARG A 211 9.60 -1.01 -25.89
C ARG A 211 10.85 -0.66 -25.04
N LEU A 212 10.81 -0.75 -23.70
CA LEU A 212 11.98 -0.45 -22.84
C LEU A 212 12.44 -1.67 -21.99
N PRO A 213 13.65 -2.25 -22.21
CA PRO A 213 14.12 -3.47 -21.55
C PRO A 213 14.60 -3.29 -20.09
N THR A 214 14.90 -2.06 -19.66
CA THR A 214 15.27 -1.78 -18.25
C THR A 214 14.03 -1.80 -17.34
N TYR A 215 12.86 -1.49 -17.90
CA TYR A 215 11.56 -1.44 -17.23
C TYR A 215 11.10 -2.81 -16.74
N THR A 216 11.20 -3.85 -17.59
CA THR A 216 10.82 -5.21 -17.22
C THR A 216 11.63 -5.70 -16.03
N THR A 217 12.88 -5.26 -15.87
CA THR A 217 13.76 -5.74 -14.79
C THR A 217 13.40 -5.10 -13.44
N VAL A 218 13.15 -3.79 -13.37
CA VAL A 218 12.77 -3.12 -12.11
C VAL A 218 11.36 -3.51 -11.69
N VAL A 219 10.41 -3.53 -12.62
CA VAL A 219 9.05 -4.00 -12.34
C VAL A 219 9.06 -5.48 -11.99
N ALA A 220 9.79 -6.34 -12.72
CA ALA A 220 9.95 -7.74 -12.32
C ALA A 220 10.63 -7.87 -10.96
N TYR A 221 11.56 -7.00 -10.58
CA TYR A 221 12.19 -7.06 -9.26
C TYR A 221 11.20 -6.67 -8.16
N ILE A 222 10.45 -5.58 -8.32
CA ILE A 222 9.41 -5.15 -7.37
C ILE A 222 8.31 -6.22 -7.28
N VAL A 223 7.88 -6.76 -8.42
CA VAL A 223 6.89 -7.84 -8.51
C VAL A 223 7.42 -9.13 -7.92
N THR A 224 8.69 -9.49 -8.13
CA THR A 224 9.31 -10.70 -7.56
C THR A 224 9.48 -10.55 -6.06
N MET A 225 9.90 -9.38 -5.58
CA MET A 225 10.02 -9.08 -4.16
C MET A 225 8.64 -9.08 -3.49
N TYR A 226 7.62 -8.60 -4.19
CA TYR A 226 6.23 -8.66 -3.75
C TYR A 226 5.67 -10.09 -3.75
N LEU A 227 5.85 -10.86 -4.83
CA LEU A 227 5.41 -12.25 -4.90
C LEU A 227 6.12 -13.08 -3.84
N ALA A 228 7.42 -12.85 -3.62
CA ALA A 228 8.17 -13.45 -2.53
C ALA A 228 7.58 -13.06 -1.17
N PHE A 229 7.24 -11.79 -0.94
CA PHE A 229 6.62 -11.33 0.31
C PHE A 229 5.17 -11.83 0.49
N ALA A 230 4.36 -11.89 -0.57
CA ALA A 230 2.99 -12.37 -0.57
C ALA A 230 2.95 -13.90 -0.36
N LEU A 231 3.82 -14.64 -1.05
CA LEU A 231 4.00 -16.09 -0.85
C LEU A 231 4.61 -16.38 0.52
N TRP A 232 5.54 -15.55 1.00
CA TRP A 232 6.12 -15.67 2.34
C TRP A 232 5.10 -15.33 3.44
N SER A 233 4.30 -14.28 3.28
CA SER A 233 3.27 -13.90 4.27
C SER A 233 2.16 -14.95 4.35
N THR A 234 1.72 -15.48 3.21
CA THR A 234 0.74 -16.57 3.17
C THR A 234 1.31 -17.89 3.69
N ARG A 235 2.54 -18.30 3.35
CA ARG A 235 3.15 -19.55 3.86
C ARG A 235 3.67 -19.46 5.30
N ASN A 236 4.36 -18.38 5.66
CA ASN A 236 5.11 -18.27 6.91
C ASN A 236 4.45 -17.37 7.96
N GLY A 237 3.65 -16.38 7.55
CA GLY A 237 2.81 -15.61 8.48
C GLY A 237 1.81 -16.50 9.24
N MET A 238 1.40 -17.62 8.61
CA MET A 238 0.59 -18.66 9.24
C MET A 238 1.38 -19.70 10.06
N ARG A 239 2.69 -19.85 9.84
CA ARG A 239 3.55 -20.88 10.51
C ARG A 239 4.37 -20.34 11.69
N ARG A 240 4.62 -19.03 11.76
CA ARG A 240 5.49 -18.41 12.79
C ARG A 240 4.74 -17.63 13.87
N ALA A 241 3.41 -17.55 13.79
CA ALA A 241 2.60 -17.10 14.93
C ALA A 241 2.92 -17.89 16.20
N ASP A 242 3.35 -19.15 16.05
CA ASP A 242 3.68 -20.07 17.14
C ASP A 242 5.07 -19.82 17.77
N THR A 243 6.01 -19.17 17.06
CA THR A 243 7.40 -18.97 17.53
C THR A 243 7.61 -17.62 18.23
N ILE A 244 6.70 -16.64 18.06
CA ILE A 244 6.79 -15.31 18.69
C ILE A 244 6.17 -15.31 20.12
N VAL A 245 5.75 -16.48 20.62
CA VAL A 245 4.89 -16.64 21.81
C VAL A 245 5.63 -16.48 23.16
N THR A 246 6.92 -16.15 23.19
CA THR A 246 7.68 -15.93 24.44
C THR A 246 7.77 -14.48 24.91
N LEU A 247 6.96 -13.57 24.37
CA LEU A 247 6.82 -12.21 24.92
C LEU A 247 5.75 -12.20 26.00
N ALA A 248 6.07 -11.67 27.19
CA ALA A 248 5.05 -11.38 28.18
C ALA A 248 4.02 -10.42 27.56
N GLN A 249 2.73 -10.61 27.84
CA GLN A 249 1.67 -9.84 27.18
C GLN A 249 1.70 -8.34 27.47
N SER A 250 2.28 -7.94 28.61
CA SER A 250 2.62 -6.55 28.91
C SER A 250 3.54 -5.98 27.85
N ASP A 251 4.55 -6.76 27.46
CA ASP A 251 5.60 -6.34 26.55
C ASP A 251 5.04 -6.24 25.12
N ALA A 252 4.18 -7.18 24.72
CA ALA A 252 3.54 -7.18 23.39
C ALA A 252 2.71 -5.90 23.12
N ARG A 253 2.00 -5.37 24.13
CA ARG A 253 1.26 -4.09 24.01
C ARG A 253 2.21 -2.92 23.80
N VAL A 254 3.28 -2.87 24.58
CA VAL A 254 4.32 -1.84 24.48
C VAL A 254 4.98 -1.91 23.10
N TYR A 255 5.37 -3.10 22.64
CA TYR A 255 5.95 -3.29 21.30
C TYR A 255 5.01 -2.83 20.18
N ALA A 256 3.71 -3.15 20.25
CA ALA A 256 2.74 -2.71 19.25
C ALA A 256 2.71 -1.18 19.12
N ARG A 257 2.63 -0.47 20.24
CA ARG A 257 2.62 1.01 20.25
C ARG A 257 3.96 1.60 19.83
N THR A 258 5.07 1.03 20.28
CA THR A 258 6.41 1.46 19.89
C THR A 258 6.64 1.32 18.39
N LEU A 259 6.24 0.19 17.79
CA LEU A 259 6.35 -0.05 16.35
C LEU A 259 5.45 0.89 15.54
N PHE A 260 4.26 1.23 16.05
CA PHE A 260 3.41 2.24 15.45
C PHE A 260 4.13 3.60 15.38
N PHE A 261 4.65 4.10 16.50
CA PHE A 261 5.37 5.38 16.52
C PHE A 261 6.65 5.33 15.69
N LEU A 262 7.39 4.21 15.73
CA LEU A 262 8.56 4.03 14.88
C LEU A 262 8.21 4.09 13.39
N GLY A 263 7.04 3.56 13.01
CA GLY A 263 6.51 3.66 11.64
C GLY A 263 6.19 5.09 11.20
N THR A 264 5.86 6.00 12.13
CA THR A 264 5.59 7.40 11.78
C THR A 264 6.85 8.15 11.33
N VAL A 265 8.05 7.76 11.80
CA VAL A 265 9.32 8.43 11.47
C VAL A 265 9.62 8.38 9.96
N PRO A 266 9.68 7.21 9.28
CA PRO A 266 9.92 7.17 7.84
C PRO A 266 8.77 7.79 7.03
N CYS A 267 7.53 7.78 7.54
CA CYS A 267 6.42 8.48 6.90
C CYS A 267 6.63 10.00 6.89
N VAL A 268 7.00 10.58 8.05
CA VAL A 268 7.32 12.00 8.18
C VAL A 268 8.53 12.35 7.31
N TYR A 269 9.56 11.50 7.25
CA TYR A 269 10.70 11.70 6.34
C TYR A 269 10.24 11.89 4.88
N ALA A 270 9.37 11.01 4.36
CA ALA A 270 8.89 11.12 2.98
C ALA A 270 8.18 12.46 2.72
N TRP A 271 7.34 12.90 3.66
CA TRP A 271 6.67 14.20 3.58
C TRP A 271 7.64 15.38 3.69
N VAL A 272 8.64 15.31 4.58
CA VAL A 272 9.66 16.36 4.70
C VAL A 272 10.42 16.54 3.39
N VAL A 273 10.81 15.45 2.73
CA VAL A 273 11.48 15.50 1.42
C VAL A 273 10.59 16.20 0.39
N ILE A 274 9.31 15.84 0.30
CA ILE A 274 8.35 16.47 -0.62
C ILE A 274 8.19 17.97 -0.33
N PHE A 275 7.95 18.34 0.92
CA PHE A 275 7.72 19.75 1.28
C PHE A 275 8.96 20.62 1.18
N VAL A 276 10.14 20.07 1.43
CA VAL A 276 11.40 20.82 1.23
C VAL A 276 11.62 21.08 -0.25
N THR A 277 11.44 20.09 -1.13
CA THR A 277 11.54 20.30 -2.57
C THR A 277 10.49 21.31 -3.05
N PHE A 278 9.24 21.12 -2.65
CA PHE A 278 8.16 22.04 -3.00
C PHE A 278 8.43 23.47 -2.54
N ALA A 279 8.89 23.65 -1.30
CA ALA A 279 9.26 24.96 -0.78
C ALA A 279 10.44 25.57 -1.53
N TYR A 280 11.42 24.76 -1.96
CA TYR A 280 12.52 25.24 -2.78
C TYR A 280 12.00 25.77 -4.12
N ASP A 281 11.13 25.03 -4.80
CA ASP A 281 10.53 25.46 -6.05
C ASP A 281 9.77 26.79 -5.85
N LEU A 282 8.95 26.92 -4.80
CA LEU A 282 8.24 28.17 -4.51
C LEU A 282 9.13 29.43 -4.42
N HIS A 283 10.40 29.29 -4.03
CA HIS A 283 11.31 30.42 -3.84
C HIS A 283 12.28 30.62 -5.01
N PHE A 284 12.63 29.56 -5.73
CA PHE A 284 13.72 29.58 -6.70
C PHE A 284 13.30 29.24 -8.13
N SER A 285 12.07 28.80 -8.39
CA SER A 285 11.60 28.57 -9.75
C SER A 285 11.15 29.88 -10.43
N ASP A 286 11.34 29.95 -11.75
CA ASP A 286 10.93 31.11 -12.56
C ASP A 286 9.41 31.28 -12.64
N GLY A 287 8.64 30.23 -12.33
CA GLY A 287 7.17 30.23 -12.34
C GLY A 287 6.60 29.53 -11.11
N ARG A 288 5.33 29.81 -10.79
CA ARG A 288 4.65 29.16 -9.66
C ARG A 288 4.24 27.72 -10.03
N PRO A 289 4.32 26.77 -9.09
CA PRO A 289 3.71 25.46 -9.27
C PRO A 289 2.22 25.57 -9.60
N PRO A 290 1.64 24.65 -10.39
CA PRO A 290 0.20 24.62 -10.65
C PRO A 290 -0.64 24.39 -9.38
N ASP A 291 -1.84 24.96 -9.33
CA ASP A 291 -2.73 24.91 -8.15
C ASP A 291 -3.04 23.48 -7.67
N PHE A 292 -3.15 22.51 -8.59
CA PHE A 292 -3.44 21.12 -8.23
C PHE A 292 -2.31 20.47 -7.43
N VAL A 293 -1.06 20.93 -7.58
CA VAL A 293 0.09 20.44 -6.80
C VAL A 293 -0.07 20.82 -5.32
N TYR A 294 -0.47 22.06 -5.04
CA TYR A 294 -0.79 22.50 -3.67
C TYR A 294 -1.91 21.66 -3.07
N ALA A 295 -2.98 21.43 -3.85
CA ALA A 295 -4.13 20.66 -3.40
C ALA A 295 -3.74 19.21 -3.05
N ILE A 296 -2.95 18.54 -3.90
CA ILE A 296 -2.43 17.19 -3.65
C ILE A 296 -1.62 17.16 -2.35
N ASN A 297 -0.70 18.10 -2.16
CA ASN A 297 0.15 18.15 -0.98
C ASN A 297 -0.66 18.26 0.32
N ILE A 298 -1.61 19.18 0.38
CA ILE A 298 -2.41 19.38 1.59
C ILE A 298 -3.36 18.22 1.84
N VAL A 299 -4.11 17.80 0.82
CA VAL A 299 -5.15 16.77 1.00
C VAL A 299 -4.54 15.43 1.35
N LEU A 300 -3.46 15.03 0.66
CA LEU A 300 -2.82 13.76 0.95
C LEU A 300 -2.00 13.79 2.25
N LEU A 301 -1.40 14.92 2.63
CA LEU A 301 -0.75 15.05 3.93
C LEU A 301 -1.77 14.79 5.06
N VAL A 302 -2.92 15.48 4.98
CA VAL A 302 -3.99 15.32 5.97
C VAL A 302 -4.46 13.88 6.05
N LEU A 303 -4.67 13.21 4.91
CA LEU A 303 -5.10 11.83 4.88
C LEU A 303 -4.04 10.88 5.46
N PHE A 304 -2.77 11.02 5.06
CA PHE A 304 -1.69 10.09 5.43
C PHE A 304 -1.19 10.27 6.87
N LEU A 305 -1.22 11.48 7.43
CA LEU A 305 -0.80 11.74 8.82
C LEU A 305 -1.97 11.85 9.81
N GLY A 306 -3.21 11.97 9.33
CA GLY A 306 -4.39 12.06 10.18
C GLY A 306 -5.14 10.74 10.30
N PRO A 307 -6.18 10.50 9.47
CA PRO A 307 -7.12 9.40 9.68
C PRO A 307 -6.51 8.00 9.51
N PHE A 308 -5.55 7.77 8.61
CA PHE A 308 -4.92 6.44 8.50
C PHE A 308 -4.20 6.01 9.80
N PRO A 309 -3.21 6.76 10.32
CA PRO A 309 -2.54 6.40 11.57
C PRO A 309 -3.49 6.47 12.76
N TYR A 310 -4.47 7.38 12.77
CA TYR A 310 -5.50 7.43 13.81
C TYR A 310 -6.31 6.12 13.90
N VAL A 311 -6.85 5.64 12.78
CA VAL A 311 -7.65 4.40 12.76
C VAL A 311 -6.79 3.19 13.17
N HIS A 312 -5.53 3.16 12.75
CA HIS A 312 -4.61 2.10 13.16
C HIS A 312 -4.29 2.18 14.67
N TYR A 313 -3.98 3.36 15.20
CA TYR A 313 -3.72 3.54 16.64
C TYR A 313 -4.93 3.18 17.50
N ALA A 314 -6.13 3.62 17.09
CA ALA A 314 -7.38 3.27 17.75
C ALA A 314 -7.66 1.76 17.73
N SER A 315 -7.09 1.04 16.75
CA SER A 315 -7.18 -0.41 16.66
C SER A 315 -6.18 -1.16 17.55
N LEU A 316 -5.28 -0.48 18.28
CA LEU A 316 -4.31 -1.10 19.20
C LEU A 316 -4.94 -1.38 20.57
N PRO A 317 -4.49 -2.40 21.32
CA PRO A 317 -5.05 -2.75 22.62
C PRO A 317 -4.81 -1.65 23.66
N GLY A 318 -5.87 -1.29 24.40
CA GLY A 318 -5.84 -0.43 25.58
C GLY A 318 -5.66 -1.21 26.88
N ASP A 319 -5.48 -0.52 28.01
CA ASP A 319 -5.35 -1.19 29.31
C ASP A 319 -6.70 -1.67 29.89
N GLU A 320 -7.82 -1.11 29.42
CA GLU A 320 -9.16 -1.38 29.95
C GLU A 320 -10.15 -1.98 28.94
N THR A 321 -9.72 -2.36 27.73
CA THR A 321 -10.67 -2.73 26.66
C THR A 321 -11.20 -4.16 26.82
N PRO A 322 -12.52 -4.39 27.07
CA PRO A 322 -13.09 -5.73 27.19
C PRO A 322 -13.14 -6.47 25.84
N HIS A 323 -13.01 -7.79 25.87
CA HIS A 323 -12.87 -8.64 24.67
C HIS A 323 -13.99 -8.47 23.62
N THR A 324 -15.26 -8.36 24.01
CA THR A 324 -16.39 -8.17 23.07
C THR A 324 -16.38 -6.79 22.39
N SER A 325 -15.85 -5.76 23.08
CA SER A 325 -15.67 -4.43 22.49
C SER A 325 -14.58 -4.40 21.41
N THR A 326 -13.65 -5.37 21.40
CA THR A 326 -12.49 -5.36 20.50
C THR A 326 -12.76 -5.91 19.10
N SER A 327 -13.65 -6.90 18.95
CA SER A 327 -13.98 -7.48 17.64
C SER A 327 -14.81 -6.52 16.78
N ASP A 328 -15.81 -5.86 17.37
CA ASP A 328 -16.61 -4.83 16.71
C ASP A 328 -15.77 -3.60 16.35
N LEU A 329 -14.85 -3.18 17.24
CA LEU A 329 -13.91 -2.12 16.96
C LEU A 329 -13.01 -2.48 15.77
N LYS A 330 -12.45 -3.70 15.73
CA LYS A 330 -11.60 -4.16 14.62
C LYS A 330 -12.37 -4.14 13.30
N ARG A 331 -13.62 -4.60 13.29
CA ARG A 331 -14.51 -4.53 12.12
C ARG A 331 -14.74 -3.08 11.64
N ARG A 332 -14.97 -2.14 12.55
CA ARG A 332 -15.12 -0.71 12.23
C ARG A 332 -13.81 -0.14 11.67
N CYS A 333 -12.67 -0.47 12.27
CA CYS A 333 -11.35 -0.06 11.78
C CYS A 333 -11.06 -0.61 10.39
N GLU A 334 -11.39 -1.87 10.08
CA GLU A 334 -11.21 -2.43 8.73
C GLU A 334 -12.13 -1.74 7.70
N THR A 335 -13.37 -1.43 8.09
CA THR A 335 -14.30 -0.65 7.25
C THR A 335 -13.77 0.76 7.00
N ALA A 336 -13.22 1.40 8.03
CA ALA A 336 -12.63 2.74 7.93
C ALA A 336 -11.39 2.73 7.03
N HIS A 337 -10.48 1.75 7.16
CA HIS A 337 -9.34 1.61 6.26
C HIS A 337 -9.77 1.38 4.81
N ALA A 338 -10.77 0.51 4.57
CA ALA A 338 -11.29 0.29 3.23
C ALA A 338 -11.85 1.58 2.60
N THR A 339 -12.57 2.38 3.39
CA THR A 339 -13.16 3.65 2.94
C THR A 339 -12.08 4.72 2.71
N LEU A 340 -11.12 4.84 3.63
CA LEU A 340 -9.98 5.75 3.50
C LEU A 340 -9.11 5.39 2.30
N GLY A 341 -8.89 4.09 2.06
CA GLY A 341 -8.17 3.58 0.90
C GLY A 341 -8.85 3.96 -0.41
N LEU A 342 -10.17 3.83 -0.49
CA LEU A 342 -10.95 4.30 -1.65
C LEU A 342 -10.82 5.81 -1.82
N ALA A 343 -11.05 6.58 -0.76
CA ALA A 343 -11.03 8.03 -0.81
C ALA A 343 -9.65 8.58 -1.24
N SER A 344 -8.56 8.15 -0.60
CA SER A 344 -7.22 8.69 -0.86
C SER A 344 -6.72 8.38 -2.27
N LYS A 345 -6.93 7.15 -2.74
CA LYS A 345 -6.55 6.72 -4.09
C LYS A 345 -7.38 7.42 -5.17
N SER A 346 -8.69 7.53 -4.96
CA SER A 346 -9.59 8.22 -5.90
C SER A 346 -9.23 9.71 -5.99
N VAL A 347 -9.06 10.38 -4.85
CA VAL A 347 -8.69 11.80 -4.82
C VAL A 347 -7.38 12.07 -5.54
N LEU A 348 -6.33 11.28 -5.24
CA LEU A 348 -5.05 11.44 -5.94
C LEU A 348 -5.19 11.20 -7.44
N ALA A 349 -5.88 10.13 -7.85
CA ALA A 349 -6.05 9.79 -9.26
C ALA A 349 -6.67 10.93 -10.06
N TRP A 350 -7.77 11.48 -9.55
CA TRP A 350 -8.50 12.54 -10.24
C TRP A 350 -7.78 13.88 -10.17
N MET A 351 -7.11 14.21 -9.06
CA MET A 351 -6.29 15.43 -8.99
C MET A 351 -5.15 15.40 -10.01
N VAL A 352 -4.48 14.25 -10.16
CA VAL A 352 -3.42 14.07 -11.16
C VAL A 352 -3.99 14.16 -12.57
N TYR A 353 -5.10 13.45 -12.86
CA TYR A 353 -5.76 13.48 -14.16
C TYR A 353 -6.10 14.90 -14.62
N TRP A 354 -6.85 15.64 -13.79
CA TRP A 354 -7.28 17.00 -14.14
C TRP A 354 -6.11 17.98 -14.19
N GLY A 355 -5.10 17.80 -13.34
CA GLY A 355 -3.87 18.58 -13.36
C GLY A 355 -3.10 18.43 -14.66
N LEU A 356 -2.85 17.18 -15.08
CA LEU A 356 -2.16 16.87 -16.34
C LEU A 356 -2.91 17.42 -17.56
N ARG A 357 -4.23 17.23 -17.61
CA ARG A 357 -5.06 17.71 -18.72
C ARG A 357 -5.00 19.24 -18.87
N ARG A 358 -5.11 19.96 -17.75
CA ARG A 358 -5.06 21.42 -17.76
C ARG A 358 -3.72 21.96 -18.30
N MET A 359 -2.61 21.31 -17.93
CA MET A 359 -1.30 21.71 -18.44
C MET A 359 -1.17 21.54 -19.95
N GLN A 360 -1.79 20.51 -20.53
CA GLN A 360 -1.79 20.33 -21.99
C GLN A 360 -2.67 21.35 -22.71
N ASP A 361 -3.85 21.65 -22.15
CA ASP A 361 -4.74 22.67 -22.70
C ASP A 361 -4.04 24.04 -22.73
N ASP A 362 -3.28 24.39 -21.68
CA ASP A 362 -2.51 25.64 -21.62
C ASP A 362 -1.39 25.69 -22.69
N VAL A 363 -0.69 24.57 -22.94
CA VAL A 363 0.35 24.48 -23.99
C VAL A 363 -0.25 24.63 -25.39
N ALA A 364 -1.41 24.02 -25.65
CA ALA A 364 -2.09 24.13 -26.94
C ALA A 364 -2.43 25.59 -27.27
N VAL A 365 -2.96 26.34 -26.29
CA VAL A 365 -3.29 27.76 -26.46
C VAL A 365 -2.06 28.62 -26.77
N THR A 366 -0.91 28.33 -26.17
CA THR A 366 0.32 29.12 -26.42
C THR A 366 0.96 28.89 -27.79
N ASN A 367 0.66 27.78 -28.47
CA ASN A 367 1.23 27.47 -29.79
C ASN A 367 0.39 28.00 -30.96
N ASP A 368 -0.88 28.36 -30.70
CA ASP A 368 -1.83 28.87 -31.71
C ASP A 368 -1.93 30.41 -31.75
N GLY A 369 -1.12 31.13 -30.96
CA GLY A 369 -1.03 32.60 -30.93
C GLY A 369 0.36 33.10 -31.29
#